data_AF-L2G7M6-F1
#
_entry.id   AF-L2G7M6-F1
#
_cell.length_a   1.000
_cell.length_b   1.000
_cell.length_c   1.000
_cell.angle_alpha   90.00
_cell.angle_beta   90.00
_cell.angle_gamma   90.00
#
_symmetry.space_group_name_H-M   'P 1'
#
loop_
_entity.id
_entity.type
_entity.pdbx_description
1 polymer ?
#
loop_
_entity_poly.entity_id
_entity_poly.type
_entity_poly.pdbx_seq_one_letter_code
_entity_poly.pdbx_strand_id
1 'polypeptide(L)'
;MSAPTSYQWVALGTGSTMSNSNMFIMYTDGAGNVTISPRTARGHNMPTVSDNGAALTLLGGSGVSNGKMVANVLCTNCASWSGGSMSLNSASTNWIAAWNGGSGVVFNGGGGKSAILLAHGVIMSIVFVALYPLGAMLMPLVGKWMAHAVWQSVAFALMWVGFGTGYAYARDNDYLFNNTHTLLGTAVTALLAIQPFLGYAHHAYYKKFQGRGIISHVHIWYGRALMILGIINGGLGLQLANTPTRYVVAYSVPAAILGVMWLGAGVWGEMRRTPRMKQEHSHESSESQQRIPYRQKK
;
A
#
# COMPACT_ATOMS: atom_id res chain seq x y z
N MET A 1 0.88 27.55 30.66
CA MET A 1 -0.38 27.72 29.90
C MET A 1 -1.42 26.70 30.38
N SER A 2 -2.71 27.03 30.33
CA SER A 2 -3.79 26.13 30.72
C SER A 2 -4.99 26.27 29.78
N ALA A 3 -5.64 25.15 29.45
CA ALA A 3 -6.85 25.13 28.63
C ALA A 3 -7.75 23.93 29.00
N PRO A 4 -9.06 24.00 28.73
CA PRO A 4 -9.97 22.85 28.81
C PRO A 4 -9.52 21.66 27.95
N THR A 5 -9.82 20.44 28.38
CA THR A 5 -9.59 19.20 27.60
C THR A 5 -10.54 19.03 26.41
N SER A 6 -11.48 19.96 26.23
CA SER A 6 -12.34 20.08 25.04
C SER A 6 -11.62 20.71 23.84
N TYR A 7 -10.34 21.08 23.99
CA TYR A 7 -9.48 21.50 22.91
C TYR A 7 -8.51 20.38 22.53
N GLN A 8 -8.41 20.13 21.23
CA GLN A 8 -7.49 19.13 20.68
C GLN A 8 -6.04 19.57 20.85
N TRP A 9 -5.79 20.86 20.62
CA TRP A 9 -4.53 21.52 20.89
C TRP A 9 -4.78 23.01 21.15
N VAL A 10 -3.87 23.63 21.89
CA VAL A 10 -3.79 25.08 22.07
C VAL A 10 -2.37 25.53 21.83
N ALA A 11 -2.20 26.71 21.26
CA ALA A 11 -0.91 27.28 20.91
C ALA A 11 -0.81 28.73 21.40
N LEU A 12 0.36 29.09 21.89
CA LEU A 12 0.77 30.48 22.09
C LEU A 12 1.97 30.77 21.20
N GLY A 13 2.10 31.98 20.71
CA GLY A 13 3.25 32.44 19.94
C GLY A 13 3.74 33.80 20.40
N THR A 14 5.05 34.03 20.37
CA THR A 14 5.64 35.33 20.70
C THR A 14 5.51 36.31 19.53
N GLY A 15 5.15 37.56 19.83
CA GLY A 15 5.02 38.62 18.83
C GLY A 15 3.58 38.88 18.39
N SER A 16 3.42 39.61 17.28
CA SER A 16 2.12 40.05 16.75
C SER A 16 1.67 39.32 15.48
N THR A 17 2.56 38.53 14.87
CA THR A 17 2.25 37.77 13.64
C THR A 17 2.82 36.36 13.72
N MET A 18 2.25 35.43 12.95
CA MET A 18 2.68 34.03 12.93
C MET A 18 4.08 33.84 12.32
N SER A 19 4.41 34.64 11.29
CA SER A 19 5.70 34.55 10.63
C SER A 19 6.83 34.90 11.59
N ASN A 20 7.82 34.02 11.67
CA ASN A 20 9.01 34.15 12.53
C ASN A 20 8.72 34.23 14.04
N SER A 21 7.50 33.89 14.49
CA SER A 21 7.18 33.76 15.91
C SER A 21 7.71 32.45 16.49
N ASN A 22 8.06 32.47 17.78
CA ASN A 22 8.25 31.24 18.54
C ASN A 22 6.90 30.76 19.02
N MET A 23 6.44 29.61 18.50
CA MET A 23 5.17 29.02 18.88
C MET A 23 5.36 27.81 19.80
N PHE A 24 4.49 27.73 20.80
CA PHE A 24 4.43 26.68 21.80
C PHE A 24 3.08 26.02 21.69
N ILE A 25 3.04 24.78 21.19
CA ILE A 25 1.79 24.04 21.02
C ILE A 25 1.67 23.00 22.13
N MET A 26 0.62 23.11 22.94
CA MET A 26 0.24 22.16 23.98
C MET A 26 -0.90 21.28 23.50
N TYR A 27 -0.78 19.99 23.73
CA TYR A 27 -1.84 19.01 23.52
C TYR A 27 -1.70 17.87 24.56
N THR A 28 -2.79 17.15 24.80
CA THR A 28 -2.79 15.99 25.70
C THR A 28 -2.01 14.83 25.09
N ASP A 29 -1.34 14.02 25.90
CA ASP A 29 -0.71 12.78 25.41
C ASP A 29 -1.70 11.59 25.31
N GLY A 30 -2.89 11.72 25.90
CA GLY A 30 -3.91 10.68 25.98
C GLY A 30 -3.78 9.73 27.18
N ALA A 31 -2.70 9.82 27.96
CA ALA A 31 -2.43 9.03 29.16
C ALA A 31 -2.53 9.83 30.47
N GLY A 32 -2.99 11.09 30.39
CA GLY A 32 -3.16 11.99 31.53
C GLY A 32 -2.05 13.02 31.68
N ASN A 33 -1.07 13.04 30.78
CA ASN A 33 -0.04 14.07 30.72
C ASN A 33 -0.28 15.02 29.52
N VAL A 34 0.60 16.01 29.37
CA VAL A 34 0.60 16.95 28.26
C VAL A 34 1.93 16.91 27.53
N THR A 35 1.90 17.15 26.23
CA THR A 35 3.09 17.38 25.42
C THR A 35 3.15 18.83 25.00
N ILE A 36 4.35 19.41 25.00
CA ILE A 36 4.63 20.74 24.48
C ILE A 36 5.56 20.62 23.27
N SER A 37 5.21 21.27 22.17
CA SER A 37 5.96 21.21 20.90
C SER A 37 6.38 22.62 20.47
N PRO A 38 7.70 22.90 20.34
CA PRO A 38 8.18 24.14 19.77
C PRO A 38 7.98 24.12 18.25
N ARG A 39 7.39 25.19 17.71
CA ARG A 39 7.16 25.35 16.27
C ARG A 39 7.54 26.74 15.80
N THR A 40 7.89 26.82 14.53
CA THR A 40 8.14 28.09 13.84
C THR A 40 7.49 28.05 12.46
N ALA A 41 7.22 29.22 11.88
CA ALA A 41 6.68 29.37 10.54
C ALA A 41 7.41 30.49 9.80
N ARG A 42 7.60 30.35 8.49
CA ARG A 42 8.11 31.42 7.61
C ARG A 42 6.98 31.87 6.70
N GLY A 43 6.57 33.13 6.79
CA GLY A 43 5.43 33.67 6.03
C GLY A 43 4.10 33.02 6.42
N HIS A 44 3.22 32.83 5.43
CA HIS A 44 1.88 32.24 5.59
C HIS A 44 1.88 30.72 5.39
N ASN A 45 2.91 30.02 5.89
CA ASN A 45 3.02 28.57 5.79
C ASN A 45 2.67 27.91 7.12
N MET A 46 2.19 26.67 7.07
CA MET A 46 1.88 25.88 8.26
C MET A 46 3.11 25.77 9.19
N PRO A 47 2.97 26.02 10.51
CA PRO A 47 4.06 25.85 11.46
C PRO A 47 4.58 24.42 11.55
N THR A 48 5.88 24.25 11.35
CA THR A 48 6.57 22.95 11.47
C THR A 48 7.31 22.84 12.81
N VAL A 49 7.59 21.61 13.25
CA VAL A 49 8.48 21.38 14.40
C VAL A 49 9.86 21.94 14.05
N SER A 50 10.49 22.60 15.02
CA SER A 50 11.78 23.26 14.82
C SER A 50 12.84 22.66 15.73
N ASP A 51 13.80 21.95 15.14
CA ASP A 51 14.92 21.33 15.88
C ASP A 51 15.87 22.38 16.48
N ASN A 52 15.92 23.58 15.89
CA ASN A 52 16.66 24.74 16.39
C ASN A 52 15.72 25.84 16.96
N GLY A 53 14.51 25.44 17.38
CA GLY A 53 13.48 26.34 17.91
C GLY A 53 13.64 26.65 19.39
N ALA A 54 12.52 27.03 20.03
CA ALA A 54 12.49 27.25 21.47
C ALA A 54 12.85 25.95 22.23
N ALA A 55 13.81 26.02 23.14
CA ALA A 55 14.26 24.95 24.00
C ALA A 55 13.31 24.85 25.20
N LEU A 56 12.30 24.00 25.07
CA LEU A 56 11.21 23.84 26.02
C LEU A 56 11.42 22.63 26.92
N THR A 57 11.32 22.86 28.23
CA THR A 57 11.28 21.81 29.24
C THR A 57 9.94 21.85 29.94
N LEU A 58 9.24 20.72 29.99
CA LEU A 58 8.02 20.58 30.75
C LEU A 58 8.36 20.39 32.23
N LEU A 59 7.87 21.28 33.08
CA LEU A 59 8.11 21.28 34.52
C LEU A 59 7.07 20.44 35.27
N GLY A 60 7.40 20.07 36.51
CA GLY A 60 6.48 19.41 37.43
C GLY A 60 5.17 20.19 37.64
N GLY A 61 4.09 19.46 37.91
CA GLY A 61 2.74 20.03 37.99
C GLY A 61 2.08 20.27 36.62
N SER A 62 2.75 19.90 35.52
CA SER A 62 2.12 19.78 34.21
C SER A 62 1.34 18.46 34.12
N GLY A 63 0.24 18.47 33.37
CA GLY A 63 -0.59 17.28 33.16
C GLY A 63 -2.05 17.64 32.94
N VAL A 64 -2.89 16.61 32.94
CA VAL A 64 -4.34 16.75 32.80
C VAL A 64 -5.01 16.48 34.14
N SER A 65 -5.78 17.44 34.64
CA SER A 65 -6.54 17.31 35.88
C SER A 65 -7.81 18.16 35.84
N ASN A 66 -8.91 17.65 36.42
CA ASN A 66 -10.20 18.35 36.51
C ASN A 66 -10.71 18.91 35.16
N GLY A 67 -10.56 18.16 34.07
CA GLY A 67 -10.99 18.58 32.72
C GLY A 67 -10.17 19.73 32.12
N LYS A 68 -8.98 20.01 32.67
CA LYS A 68 -8.03 21.00 32.13
C LYS A 68 -6.67 20.36 31.89
N MET A 69 -6.05 20.73 30.77
CA MET A 69 -4.64 20.50 30.51
C MET A 69 -3.82 21.71 30.95
N VAL A 70 -2.73 21.47 31.67
CA VAL A 70 -1.81 22.49 32.19
C VAL A 70 -0.40 22.12 31.78
N ALA A 71 0.30 23.04 31.12
CA ALA A 71 1.73 22.93 30.84
C ALA A 71 2.46 24.08 31.54
N ASN A 72 3.27 23.71 32.53
CA ASN A 72 4.28 24.57 33.13
C ASN A 72 5.54 24.40 32.30
N VAL A 73 5.94 25.43 31.57
CA VAL A 73 7.02 25.31 30.57
C VAL A 73 8.15 26.25 30.96
N LEU A 74 9.35 25.70 31.09
CA LEU A 74 10.59 26.46 31.13
C LEU A 74 11.11 26.58 29.70
N CYS A 75 11.41 27.81 29.27
CA CYS A 75 12.10 28.05 28.02
C CYS A 75 13.43 28.75 28.28
N THR A 76 14.55 28.14 27.87
CA THR A 76 15.89 28.66 28.18
C THR A 76 16.42 29.65 27.12
N ASN A 77 15.87 29.63 25.90
CA ASN A 77 16.31 30.48 24.79
C ASN A 77 15.19 31.35 24.19
N CYS A 78 14.09 31.58 24.91
CA CYS A 78 12.95 32.36 24.37
C CYS A 78 13.17 33.88 24.34
N ALA A 79 14.25 34.39 24.94
CA ALA A 79 14.55 35.82 24.93
C ALA A 79 14.96 36.32 23.52
N SER A 80 15.63 35.46 22.73
CA SER A 80 16.10 35.78 21.38
C SER A 80 16.19 34.51 20.55
N TRP A 81 15.67 34.54 19.31
CA TRP A 81 15.66 33.41 18.40
C TRP A 81 15.88 33.86 16.95
N SER A 82 16.07 32.88 16.05
CA SER A 82 16.17 33.14 14.61
C SER A 82 14.80 33.54 14.06
N GLY A 83 14.49 34.84 14.11
CA GLY A 83 13.21 35.38 13.68
C GLY A 83 12.65 36.53 14.53
N GLY A 84 13.19 36.75 15.73
CA GLY A 84 12.73 37.81 16.62
C GLY A 84 13.35 37.75 18.02
N SER A 85 12.93 38.67 18.88
CA SER A 85 13.31 38.70 20.28
C SER A 85 12.11 39.10 21.14
N MET A 86 12.16 38.73 22.42
CA MET A 86 11.17 39.11 23.42
C MET A 86 11.90 39.51 24.69
N SER A 87 11.64 40.74 25.15
CA SER A 87 12.19 41.20 26.43
C SER A 87 11.46 40.52 27.58
N LEU A 88 12.22 39.78 28.41
CA LEU A 88 11.70 39.13 29.62
C LEU A 88 11.52 40.11 30.79
N ASN A 89 12.09 41.31 30.68
CA ASN A 89 12.05 42.36 31.71
C ASN A 89 10.93 43.39 31.47
N SER A 90 10.11 43.21 30.44
CA SER A 90 9.01 44.12 30.10
C SER A 90 7.73 43.70 30.83
N ALA A 91 7.00 44.67 31.37
CA ALA A 91 5.72 44.42 32.05
C ALA A 91 4.61 43.92 31.11
N SER A 92 4.77 44.12 29.79
CA SER A 92 3.88 43.57 28.77
C SER A 92 4.67 43.20 27.51
N THR A 93 4.25 42.12 26.85
CA THR A 93 4.79 41.66 25.57
C THR A 93 3.64 41.19 24.69
N ASN A 94 3.84 41.21 23.37
CA ASN A 94 2.82 40.78 22.41
C ASN A 94 2.82 39.25 22.30
N TRP A 95 1.62 38.67 22.29
CA TRP A 95 1.40 37.24 22.11
C TRP A 95 0.27 37.02 21.11
N ILE A 96 0.43 35.97 20.31
CA ILE A 96 -0.64 35.38 19.50
C ILE A 96 -1.09 34.08 20.15
N ALA A 97 -2.36 33.72 19.97
CA ALA A 97 -2.92 32.47 20.45
C ALA A 97 -3.75 31.82 19.35
N ALA A 98 -3.76 30.49 19.34
CA ALA A 98 -4.62 29.70 18.46
C ALA A 98 -5.05 28.43 19.18
N TRP A 99 -6.19 27.88 18.81
CA TRP A 99 -6.70 26.64 19.38
C TRP A 99 -7.58 25.91 18.37
N ASN A 100 -7.68 24.59 18.50
CA ASN A 100 -8.65 23.80 17.77
C ASN A 100 -9.59 23.09 18.75
N GLY A 101 -10.89 23.24 18.54
CA GLY A 101 -11.90 22.50 19.31
C GLY A 101 -11.91 21.02 18.93
N GLY A 102 -12.15 20.16 19.90
CA GLY A 102 -12.19 18.71 19.71
C GLY A 102 -11.63 17.97 20.91
N SER A 103 -11.89 16.67 20.99
CA SER A 103 -11.27 15.83 22.02
C SER A 103 -9.74 15.89 21.89
N GLY A 104 -9.04 15.91 23.02
CA GLY A 104 -7.58 15.85 23.08
C GLY A 104 -7.03 14.76 22.16
N VAL A 105 -5.89 15.02 21.51
CA VAL A 105 -5.22 14.01 20.67
C VAL A 105 -4.82 12.86 21.59
N VAL A 106 -5.60 11.79 21.60
CA VAL A 106 -5.17 10.54 22.19
C VAL A 106 -4.16 9.97 21.21
N PHE A 107 -2.88 10.14 21.52
CA PHE A 107 -1.86 9.28 20.94
C PHE A 107 -2.13 7.92 21.57
N ASN A 108 -2.96 7.12 20.92
CA ASN A 108 -2.93 5.69 21.14
C ASN A 108 -1.51 5.28 20.77
N GLY A 109 -0.63 5.26 21.76
CA GLY A 109 0.73 4.72 21.69
C GLY A 109 0.72 3.21 21.47
N GLY A 110 -0.26 2.68 20.73
CA GLY A 110 -0.09 1.46 19.99
C GLY A 110 0.73 1.82 18.77
N GLY A 111 1.94 1.25 18.66
CA GLY A 111 2.68 1.14 17.41
C GLY A 111 1.91 0.33 16.37
N GLY A 112 0.73 0.83 15.98
CA GLY A 112 -0.12 0.31 14.94
C GLY A 112 0.35 0.88 13.62
N LYS A 113 0.45 0.03 12.60
CA LYS A 113 0.78 0.46 11.25
C LYS A 113 -0.25 1.47 10.78
N SER A 114 0.19 2.48 10.01
CA SER A 114 -0.72 3.43 9.37
C SER A 114 -1.83 2.68 8.63
N ALA A 115 -3.08 3.15 8.75
CA ALA A 115 -4.24 2.48 8.15
C ALA A 115 -4.06 2.27 6.64
N ILE A 116 -3.41 3.21 5.95
CA ILE A 116 -3.12 3.10 4.52
C ILE A 116 -2.05 2.03 4.21
N LEU A 117 -1.05 1.87 5.08
CA LEU A 117 -0.03 0.80 4.96
C LEU A 117 -0.67 -0.57 5.20
N LEU A 118 -1.57 -0.67 6.18
CA LEU A 118 -2.32 -1.90 6.44
C LEU A 118 -3.23 -2.24 5.26
N ALA A 119 -3.97 -1.26 4.73
CA ALA A 119 -4.83 -1.45 3.57
C ALA A 119 -4.03 -1.92 2.34
N HIS A 120 -2.90 -1.27 2.04
CA HIS A 120 -1.99 -1.70 0.98
C HIS A 120 -1.56 -3.16 1.14
N GLY A 121 -1.03 -3.52 2.31
CA GLY A 121 -0.53 -4.87 2.58
C GLY A 121 -1.63 -5.93 2.49
N VAL A 122 -2.82 -5.67 3.04
CA VAL A 122 -3.95 -6.62 3.02
C VAL A 122 -4.49 -6.79 1.60
N ILE A 123 -4.77 -5.70 0.89
CA ILE A 123 -5.32 -5.75 -0.48
C ILE A 123 -4.34 -6.47 -1.40
N MET A 124 -3.06 -6.08 -1.38
CA MET A 124 -2.04 -6.67 -2.26
C MET A 124 -1.78 -8.13 -1.94
N SER A 125 -1.83 -8.54 -0.66
CA SER A 125 -1.74 -9.95 -0.28
C SER A 125 -2.91 -10.75 -0.85
N ILE A 126 -4.15 -10.29 -0.68
CA ILE A 126 -5.33 -10.97 -1.22
C ILE A 126 -5.24 -11.09 -2.75
N VAL A 127 -4.84 -10.01 -3.43
CA VAL A 127 -4.74 -9.97 -4.89
C VAL A 127 -3.69 -10.96 -5.42
N PHE A 128 -2.47 -10.93 -4.91
CA PHE A 128 -1.35 -11.73 -5.44
C PHE A 128 -1.31 -13.17 -4.91
N VAL A 129 -1.70 -13.39 -3.66
CA VAL A 129 -1.69 -14.74 -3.07
C VAL A 129 -2.93 -15.54 -3.44
N ALA A 130 -4.09 -14.88 -3.54
CA ALA A 130 -5.35 -15.57 -3.78
C ALA A 130 -5.96 -15.26 -5.16
N LEU A 131 -6.33 -14.02 -5.44
CA LEU A 131 -7.19 -13.73 -6.60
C LEU A 131 -6.51 -14.07 -7.93
N TYR A 132 -5.27 -13.65 -8.15
CA TYR A 132 -4.56 -13.96 -9.41
C TYR A 132 -4.33 -15.47 -9.63
N PRO A 133 -3.79 -16.24 -8.65
CA PRO A 133 -3.64 -17.69 -8.79
C PRO A 133 -4.97 -18.41 -9.00
N LEU A 134 -6.01 -18.08 -8.21
CA LEU A 134 -7.35 -18.68 -8.36
C LEU A 134 -7.94 -18.40 -9.75
N GLY A 135 -7.84 -17.16 -10.23
CA GLY A 135 -8.30 -16.77 -11.55
C GLY A 135 -7.57 -17.51 -12.67
N ALA A 136 -6.25 -17.71 -12.53
CA ALA A 136 -5.45 -18.46 -13.49
C ALA A 136 -5.84 -19.96 -13.54
N MET A 137 -6.25 -20.56 -12.41
CA MET A 137 -6.68 -21.96 -12.35
C MET A 137 -8.03 -22.23 -13.03
N LEU A 138 -8.88 -21.21 -13.22
CA LEU A 138 -10.18 -21.38 -13.89
C LEU A 138 -10.06 -21.92 -15.32
N MET A 139 -9.01 -21.52 -16.05
CA MET A 139 -8.82 -21.97 -17.44
C MET A 139 -8.44 -23.45 -17.56
N PRO A 140 -7.43 -23.97 -16.83
CA PRO A 140 -7.12 -25.40 -16.81
C PRO A 140 -8.22 -26.30 -16.24
N LEU A 141 -8.99 -25.82 -15.25
CA LEU A 141 -9.95 -26.64 -14.51
C LEU A 141 -11.38 -26.59 -15.08
N VAL A 142 -11.85 -25.40 -15.44
CA VAL A 142 -13.25 -25.15 -15.87
C VAL A 142 -13.34 -24.90 -17.37
N GLY A 143 -12.31 -24.29 -17.97
CA GLY A 143 -12.27 -23.98 -19.41
C GLY A 143 -13.21 -22.84 -19.84
N LYS A 144 -13.87 -22.14 -18.91
CA LYS A 144 -14.76 -21.00 -19.21
C LYS A 144 -13.99 -19.68 -19.25
N TRP A 145 -13.73 -19.18 -20.46
CA TRP A 145 -12.97 -17.94 -20.66
C TRP A 145 -13.61 -16.71 -20.01
N MET A 146 -14.94 -16.60 -20.01
CA MET A 146 -15.65 -15.47 -19.38
C MET A 146 -15.42 -15.43 -17.88
N ALA A 147 -15.45 -16.59 -17.22
CA ALA A 147 -15.21 -16.67 -15.77
C ALA A 147 -13.78 -16.21 -15.44
N HIS A 148 -12.80 -16.66 -16.23
CA HIS A 148 -11.42 -16.20 -16.11
C HIS A 148 -11.30 -14.69 -16.33
N ALA A 149 -11.86 -14.15 -17.43
CA ALA A 149 -11.75 -12.74 -17.77
C ALA A 149 -12.39 -11.82 -16.72
N VAL A 150 -13.61 -12.14 -16.27
CA VAL A 150 -14.31 -11.37 -15.23
C VAL A 150 -13.55 -11.41 -13.91
N TRP A 151 -13.14 -12.60 -13.46
CA TRP A 151 -12.38 -12.74 -12.23
C TRP A 151 -11.05 -11.96 -12.28
N GLN A 152 -10.30 -12.08 -13.38
CA GLN A 152 -9.05 -11.35 -13.56
C GLN A 152 -9.25 -9.84 -13.66
N SER A 153 -10.38 -9.37 -14.21
CA SER A 153 -10.68 -7.93 -14.26
C SER A 153 -10.92 -7.36 -12.86
N VAL A 154 -11.61 -8.11 -11.98
CA VAL A 154 -11.81 -7.71 -10.58
C VAL A 154 -10.47 -7.67 -9.83
N ALA A 155 -9.65 -8.71 -9.98
CA ALA A 155 -8.31 -8.76 -9.37
C ALA A 155 -7.42 -7.60 -9.85
N PHE A 156 -7.49 -7.28 -11.15
CA PHE A 156 -6.76 -6.17 -11.76
C PHE A 156 -7.18 -4.81 -11.20
N ALA A 157 -8.49 -4.56 -11.05
CA ALA A 157 -8.98 -3.32 -10.44
C ALA A 157 -8.51 -3.18 -8.98
N LEU A 158 -8.61 -4.26 -8.19
CA LEU A 158 -8.14 -4.26 -6.80
C LEU A 158 -6.63 -4.08 -6.68
N MET A 159 -5.85 -4.61 -7.63
CA MET A 159 -4.41 -4.39 -7.70
C MET A 159 -4.08 -2.90 -7.82
N TRP A 160 -4.79 -2.14 -8.66
CA TRP A 160 -4.57 -0.70 -8.80
C TRP A 160 -4.96 0.09 -7.56
N VAL A 161 -6.02 -0.33 -6.85
CA VAL A 161 -6.37 0.25 -5.53
C VAL A 161 -5.25 -0.01 -4.52
N GLY A 162 -4.77 -1.25 -4.44
CA GLY A 162 -3.64 -1.62 -3.58
C GLY A 162 -2.36 -0.86 -3.94
N PHE A 163 -2.05 -0.71 -5.23
CA PHE A 163 -0.91 0.06 -5.70
C PHE A 163 -1.04 1.55 -5.34
N GLY A 164 -2.22 2.15 -5.55
CA GLY A 164 -2.49 3.56 -5.23
C GLY A 164 -2.31 3.87 -3.75
N THR A 165 -2.80 3.01 -2.86
CA THR A 165 -2.57 3.16 -1.40
C THR A 165 -1.10 3.02 -1.02
N GLY A 166 -0.36 2.11 -1.65
CA GLY A 166 1.08 1.97 -1.46
C GLY A 166 1.88 3.17 -1.97
N TYR A 167 1.51 3.69 -3.15
CA TYR A 167 2.11 4.90 -3.74
C TYR A 167 1.92 6.12 -2.84
N ALA A 168 0.69 6.33 -2.34
CA ALA A 168 0.40 7.43 -1.41
C ALA A 168 1.27 7.33 -0.14
N TYR A 169 1.34 6.14 0.48
CA TYR A 169 2.19 5.92 1.64
C TYR A 169 3.68 6.15 1.33
N ALA A 170 4.18 5.63 0.20
CA ALA A 170 5.58 5.77 -0.18
C ALA A 170 5.95 7.22 -0.51
N ARG A 171 5.04 8.01 -1.09
CA ARG A 171 5.23 9.44 -1.35
C ARG A 171 5.38 10.24 -0.06
N ASP A 172 4.51 9.98 0.92
CA ASP A 172 4.48 10.74 2.17
C ASP A 172 5.66 10.41 3.10
N ASN A 173 6.32 9.27 2.88
CA ASN A 173 7.43 8.76 3.70
C ASN A 173 8.77 8.66 2.93
N ASP A 174 8.87 9.27 1.75
CA ASP A 174 10.08 9.33 0.91
C ASP A 174 10.70 7.96 0.55
N TYR A 175 9.83 6.95 0.35
CA TYR A 175 10.22 5.61 -0.06
C TYR A 175 10.01 5.35 -1.56
N LEU A 176 9.55 6.33 -2.33
CA LEU A 176 9.31 6.17 -3.76
C LEU A 176 10.59 5.77 -4.48
N PHE A 177 10.61 4.55 -5.03
CA PHE A 177 11.70 3.99 -5.83
C PHE A 177 13.06 3.86 -5.11
N ASN A 178 13.11 4.20 -3.82
CA ASN A 178 14.34 4.14 -3.02
C ASN A 178 14.49 2.80 -2.27
N ASN A 179 13.54 1.88 -2.46
CA ASN A 179 13.57 0.56 -1.86
C ASN A 179 13.21 -0.52 -2.88
N THR A 180 13.85 -1.69 -2.76
CA THR A 180 13.61 -2.87 -3.61
C THR A 180 12.13 -3.22 -3.74
N HIS A 181 11.36 -3.20 -2.65
CA HIS A 181 9.92 -3.48 -2.68
C HIS A 181 9.14 -2.47 -3.53
N THR A 182 9.44 -1.18 -3.38
CA THR A 182 8.74 -0.10 -4.12
C THR A 182 9.13 -0.09 -5.60
N LEU A 183 10.40 -0.34 -5.91
CA LEU A 183 10.92 -0.41 -7.27
C LEU A 183 10.38 -1.63 -8.00
N LEU A 184 10.55 -2.82 -7.42
CA LEU A 184 10.07 -4.08 -7.99
C LEU A 184 8.55 -4.10 -8.09
N GLY A 185 7.84 -3.65 -7.04
CA GLY A 185 6.38 -3.58 -7.03
C GLY A 185 5.82 -2.68 -8.14
N THR A 186 6.45 -1.53 -8.38
CA THR A 186 6.04 -0.65 -9.47
C THR A 186 6.32 -1.26 -10.83
N ALA A 187 7.50 -1.87 -11.02
CA ALA A 187 7.83 -2.56 -12.26
C ALA A 187 6.86 -3.71 -12.56
N VAL A 188 6.57 -4.57 -11.58
CA VAL A 188 5.63 -5.69 -11.71
C VAL A 188 4.23 -5.18 -12.03
N THR A 189 3.75 -4.14 -11.35
CA THR A 189 2.41 -3.57 -11.60
C THR A 189 2.30 -2.99 -13.01
N ALA A 190 3.31 -2.25 -13.47
CA ALA A 190 3.35 -1.69 -14.81
C ALA A 190 3.39 -2.78 -15.89
N LEU A 191 4.18 -3.84 -15.69
CA LEU A 191 4.25 -4.98 -16.59
C LEU A 191 2.92 -5.77 -16.60
N LEU A 192 2.27 -5.94 -15.44
CA LEU A 192 0.95 -6.58 -15.34
C LEU A 192 -0.15 -5.79 -16.07
N ALA A 193 -0.01 -4.47 -16.24
CA ALA A 193 -0.93 -3.66 -17.03
C ALA A 193 -1.01 -4.10 -18.51
N ILE A 194 0.01 -4.80 -19.01
CA ILE A 194 0.06 -5.33 -20.38
C ILE A 194 -0.75 -6.62 -20.52
N GLN A 195 -0.96 -7.36 -19.42
CA GLN A 195 -1.60 -8.69 -19.45
C GLN A 195 -3.03 -8.71 -20.02
N PRO A 196 -3.95 -7.77 -19.71
CA PRO A 196 -5.28 -7.76 -20.30
C PRO A 196 -5.26 -7.68 -21.83
N PHE A 197 -4.35 -6.89 -22.40
CA PHE A 197 -4.19 -6.76 -23.85
C PHE A 197 -3.65 -8.07 -24.46
N LEU A 198 -2.64 -8.69 -23.85
CA LEU A 198 -2.12 -9.99 -24.28
C LEU A 198 -3.17 -11.10 -24.13
N GLY A 199 -3.99 -11.06 -23.09
CA GLY A 199 -5.08 -12.01 -22.86
C GLY A 199 -6.18 -11.89 -23.92
N TYR A 200 -6.56 -10.66 -24.29
CA TYR A 200 -7.49 -10.42 -25.39
C TYR A 200 -6.92 -10.90 -26.73
N ALA A 201 -5.66 -10.55 -27.04
CA ALA A 201 -5.00 -10.98 -28.27
C ALA A 201 -4.88 -12.52 -28.34
N HIS A 202 -4.55 -13.17 -27.23
CA HIS A 202 -4.54 -14.62 -27.09
C HIS A 202 -5.92 -15.22 -27.39
N HIS A 203 -6.98 -14.68 -26.79
CA HIS A 203 -8.34 -15.18 -27.01
C HIS A 203 -8.82 -14.97 -28.44
N ALA A 204 -8.54 -13.81 -29.04
CA ALA A 204 -8.85 -13.52 -30.44
C ALA A 204 -8.14 -14.50 -31.39
N TYR A 205 -6.85 -14.79 -31.11
CA TYR A 205 -6.09 -15.79 -31.84
C TYR A 205 -6.70 -17.19 -31.68
N TYR A 206 -7.02 -17.60 -30.45
CA TYR A 206 -7.58 -18.92 -30.16
C TYR A 206 -8.95 -19.11 -30.83
N LYS A 207 -9.82 -18.10 -30.85
CA LYS A 207 -11.10 -18.17 -31.58
C LYS A 207 -10.90 -18.41 -33.08
N LYS A 208 -9.87 -17.78 -33.67
CA LYS A 208 -9.61 -17.87 -35.12
C LYS A 208 -8.97 -19.18 -35.54
N PHE A 209 -8.01 -19.68 -34.76
CA PHE A 209 -7.17 -20.82 -35.16
C PHE A 209 -7.43 -22.10 -34.36
N GLN A 210 -8.28 -22.06 -33.33
CA GLN A 210 -8.61 -23.18 -32.42
C GLN A 210 -7.38 -23.85 -31.78
N GLY A 211 -6.23 -23.16 -31.77
CA GLY A 211 -4.94 -23.67 -31.32
C GLY A 211 -4.12 -22.60 -30.58
N ARG A 212 -3.05 -23.05 -29.91
CA ARG A 212 -2.12 -22.16 -29.20
C ARG A 212 -1.10 -21.57 -30.19
N GLY A 213 -1.06 -20.25 -30.29
CA GLY A 213 -0.05 -19.53 -31.06
C GLY A 213 1.12 -19.05 -30.20
N ILE A 214 2.03 -18.28 -30.81
CA ILE A 214 3.12 -17.60 -30.09
C ILE A 214 2.54 -16.66 -29.01
N ILE A 215 1.48 -15.92 -29.35
CA ILE A 215 0.79 -15.00 -28.42
C ILE A 215 0.26 -15.74 -27.19
N SER A 216 -0.23 -16.98 -27.35
CA SER A 216 -0.65 -17.83 -26.22
C SER A 216 0.49 -18.08 -25.25
N HIS A 217 1.66 -18.46 -25.78
CA HIS A 217 2.82 -18.78 -24.95
C HIS A 217 3.36 -17.55 -24.24
N VAL A 218 3.44 -16.42 -24.95
CA VAL A 218 3.85 -15.13 -24.36
C VAL A 218 2.91 -14.75 -23.22
N HIS A 219 1.59 -14.74 -23.45
CA HIS A 219 0.61 -14.41 -22.41
C HIS A 219 0.76 -15.31 -21.17
N ILE A 220 0.83 -16.63 -21.36
CA ILE A 220 0.91 -17.61 -20.27
C ILE A 220 2.22 -17.42 -19.49
N TRP A 221 3.38 -17.56 -20.14
CA TRP A 221 4.67 -17.56 -19.45
C TRP A 221 5.03 -16.21 -18.83
N TYR A 222 4.68 -15.12 -19.51
CA TYR A 222 4.83 -13.78 -18.94
C TYR A 222 3.99 -13.60 -17.68
N GLY A 223 2.71 -14.02 -17.72
CA GLY A 223 1.84 -13.99 -16.55
C GLY A 223 2.41 -14.81 -15.39
N ARG A 224 2.93 -16.02 -15.67
CA ARG A 224 3.58 -16.87 -14.64
C ARG A 224 4.76 -16.18 -13.98
N ALA A 225 5.65 -15.59 -14.78
CA ALA A 225 6.83 -14.90 -14.28
C ALA A 225 6.44 -13.71 -13.39
N LEU A 226 5.48 -12.89 -13.82
CA LEU A 226 5.02 -11.74 -13.05
C LEU A 226 4.32 -12.12 -11.74
N MET A 227 3.56 -13.22 -11.71
CA MET A 227 2.94 -13.69 -10.46
C MET A 227 3.99 -14.11 -9.43
N ILE A 228 5.04 -14.82 -9.85
CA ILE A 228 6.14 -15.22 -8.96
C ILE A 228 6.86 -13.97 -8.43
N LEU A 229 7.19 -13.02 -9.30
CA LEU A 229 7.81 -11.76 -8.89
C LEU A 229 6.91 -10.96 -7.94
N GLY A 230 5.60 -10.96 -8.16
CA GLY A 230 4.62 -10.31 -7.30
C GLY A 230 4.56 -10.92 -5.89
N ILE A 231 4.58 -12.26 -5.79
CA ILE A 231 4.61 -12.96 -4.48
C ILE A 231 5.93 -12.69 -3.74
N ILE A 232 7.07 -12.69 -4.44
CA ILE A 232 8.37 -12.31 -3.87
C ILE A 232 8.31 -10.86 -3.38
N ASN A 233 7.75 -9.95 -4.18
CA ASN A 233 7.61 -8.55 -3.82
C ASN A 233 6.72 -8.35 -2.58
N GLY A 234 5.64 -9.13 -2.43
CA GLY A 234 4.81 -9.11 -1.22
C GLY A 234 5.59 -9.53 0.03
N GLY A 235 6.48 -10.53 -0.09
CA GLY A 235 7.41 -10.91 0.98
C GLY A 235 8.39 -9.79 1.36
N LEU A 236 8.97 -9.12 0.36
CA LEU A 236 9.82 -7.93 0.59
C LEU A 236 9.05 -6.80 1.26
N GLY A 237 7.77 -6.63 0.95
CA GLY A 237 6.90 -5.62 1.60
C GLY A 237 6.66 -5.92 3.08
N LEU A 238 6.48 -7.20 3.44
CA LEU A 238 6.35 -7.61 4.84
C LEU A 238 7.64 -7.40 5.63
N GLN A 239 8.80 -7.63 5.00
CA GLN A 239 10.12 -7.37 5.57
C GLN A 239 10.35 -5.87 5.76
N LEU A 240 10.07 -5.06 4.74
CA LEU A 240 10.17 -3.59 4.80
C LEU A 240 9.30 -3.02 5.92
N ALA A 241 8.08 -3.55 6.08
CA ALA A 241 7.15 -3.10 7.10
C ALA A 241 7.44 -3.70 8.51
N ASN A 242 8.59 -4.35 8.71
CA ASN A 242 9.03 -5.01 9.95
C ASN A 242 7.88 -5.75 10.67
N THR A 243 7.19 -6.60 9.91
CA THR A 243 5.92 -7.17 10.35
C THR A 243 6.14 -8.31 11.34
N PRO A 244 5.35 -8.41 12.43
CA PRO A 244 5.42 -9.56 13.34
C PRO A 244 5.25 -10.90 12.62
N THR A 245 5.99 -11.92 13.08
CA THR A 245 6.05 -13.26 12.46
C THR A 245 4.69 -13.89 12.19
N ARG A 246 3.68 -13.63 13.04
CA ARG A 246 2.30 -14.13 12.83
C ARG A 246 1.71 -13.74 11.47
N TYR A 247 1.97 -12.52 10.98
CA TYR A 247 1.46 -12.09 9.68
C TYR A 247 2.34 -12.58 8.53
N VAL A 248 3.64 -12.75 8.78
CA VAL A 248 4.55 -13.39 7.81
C VAL A 248 4.09 -14.83 7.54
N VAL A 249 3.75 -15.58 8.59
CA VAL A 249 3.16 -16.93 8.49
C VAL A 249 1.80 -16.89 7.80
N ALA A 250 0.93 -15.95 8.17
CA ALA A 250 -0.39 -15.79 7.55
C ALA A 250 -0.32 -15.44 6.05
N TYR A 251 0.78 -14.88 5.57
CA TYR A 251 1.03 -14.64 4.15
C TYR A 251 1.67 -15.85 3.47
N SER A 252 2.74 -16.38 4.05
CA SER A 252 3.59 -17.39 3.39
C SER A 252 2.91 -18.75 3.28
N VAL A 253 2.12 -19.16 4.28
CA VAL A 253 1.42 -20.45 4.27
C VAL A 253 0.36 -20.51 3.16
N PRO A 254 -0.59 -19.54 3.05
CA PRO A 254 -1.50 -19.51 1.91
C PRO A 254 -0.79 -19.35 0.56
N ALA A 255 0.27 -18.55 0.48
CA ALA A 255 1.05 -18.39 -0.75
C ALA A 255 1.67 -19.70 -1.22
N ALA A 256 2.21 -20.51 -0.30
CA ALA A 256 2.76 -21.82 -0.63
C ALA A 256 1.66 -22.79 -1.09
N ILE A 257 0.55 -22.89 -0.34
CA ILE A 257 -0.57 -23.79 -0.66
C ILE A 257 -1.17 -23.46 -2.03
N LEU A 258 -1.53 -22.19 -2.24
CA LEU A 258 -2.16 -21.75 -3.49
C LEU A 258 -1.16 -21.77 -4.66
N GLY A 259 0.12 -21.52 -4.40
CA GLY A 259 1.19 -21.69 -5.39
C GLY A 259 1.32 -23.13 -5.89
N VAL A 260 1.31 -24.11 -4.98
CA VAL A 260 1.34 -25.54 -5.32
C VAL A 260 0.07 -25.94 -6.09
N MET A 261 -1.11 -25.52 -5.62
CA MET A 261 -2.38 -25.78 -6.32
C MET A 261 -2.37 -25.20 -7.74
N TRP A 262 -1.87 -23.98 -7.90
CA TRP A 262 -1.78 -23.30 -9.19
C TRP A 262 -0.86 -24.02 -10.17
N LEU A 263 0.32 -24.45 -9.71
CA LEU A 263 1.23 -25.26 -10.53
C LEU A 263 0.58 -26.60 -10.90
N GLY A 264 -0.04 -27.29 -9.94
CA GLY A 264 -0.74 -28.55 -10.15
C GLY A 264 -1.87 -28.44 -11.17
N ALA A 265 -2.71 -27.41 -11.08
CA ALA A 265 -3.77 -27.13 -12.04
C ALA A 265 -3.21 -26.90 -13.46
N GLY A 266 -2.08 -26.21 -13.57
CA GLY A 266 -1.38 -26.02 -14.84
C GLY A 266 -0.91 -27.34 -15.47
N VAL A 267 -0.28 -28.21 -14.68
CA VAL A 267 0.17 -29.54 -15.12
C VAL A 267 -1.01 -30.42 -15.52
N TRP A 268 -2.04 -30.46 -14.69
CA TRP A 268 -3.27 -31.22 -14.94
C TRP A 268 -3.97 -30.80 -16.24
N GLY A 269 -4.09 -29.49 -16.47
CA GLY A 269 -4.67 -28.95 -17.69
C GLY A 269 -3.91 -29.34 -18.95
N GLU A 270 -2.58 -29.49 -18.86
CA GLU A 270 -1.76 -29.96 -19.96
C GLU A 270 -1.92 -31.47 -20.18
N MET A 271 -1.88 -32.25 -19.10
CA MET A 271 -2.07 -33.71 -19.15
C MET A 271 -3.42 -34.12 -19.76
N ARG A 272 -4.50 -33.37 -19.50
CA ARG A 272 -5.83 -33.66 -20.09
C ARG A 272 -5.92 -33.32 -21.58
N ARG A 273 -5.07 -32.44 -22.10
CA ARG A 273 -5.13 -32.00 -23.51
C ARG A 273 -4.45 -32.99 -24.45
N THR A 274 -3.34 -33.60 -24.03
CA THR A 274 -2.54 -34.50 -24.87
C THR A 274 -3.32 -35.72 -25.39
N PRO A 275 -4.09 -36.46 -24.56
CA PRO A 275 -4.88 -37.60 -25.02
C PRO A 275 -6.04 -37.15 -25.94
N ARG A 276 -6.68 -36.02 -25.63
CA ARG A 276 -7.81 -35.51 -26.40
C ARG A 276 -7.40 -35.12 -27.83
N MET A 277 -6.27 -34.43 -27.98
CA MET A 277 -5.71 -34.11 -29.30
C MET A 277 -5.31 -35.36 -30.08
N LYS A 278 -4.69 -36.36 -29.43
CA LYS A 278 -4.36 -37.64 -30.10
C LYS A 278 -5.61 -38.35 -30.61
N GLN A 279 -6.68 -38.39 -29.81
CA GLN A 279 -7.94 -39.03 -30.19
C GLN A 279 -8.61 -38.29 -31.36
N GLU A 280 -8.69 -36.96 -31.31
CA GLU A 280 -9.29 -36.12 -32.35
C GLU A 280 -8.53 -36.27 -33.68
N HIS A 281 -7.20 -36.25 -33.64
CA HIS A 281 -6.35 -36.43 -34.83
C HIS A 281 -6.43 -37.86 -35.41
N SER A 282 -6.65 -38.88 -34.57
CA SER A 282 -6.85 -40.27 -35.03
C SER A 282 -8.24 -40.49 -35.67
N HIS A 283 -9.26 -39.78 -35.19
CA HIS A 283 -10.59 -39.77 -35.80
C HIS A 283 -10.58 -39.02 -37.15
N GLU A 284 -9.89 -37.88 -37.24
CA GLU A 284 -9.76 -37.14 -38.49
C GLU A 284 -8.93 -37.89 -39.54
N SER A 285 -7.86 -38.60 -39.12
CA SER A 285 -7.10 -39.46 -40.04
C SER A 285 -7.90 -40.64 -40.56
N SER A 286 -8.75 -41.25 -39.73
CA SER A 286 -9.60 -42.37 -40.16
C SER A 286 -10.73 -41.91 -41.09
N GLU A 287 -11.40 -40.80 -40.81
CA GLU A 287 -12.39 -40.22 -41.73
C GLU A 287 -11.80 -39.75 -43.07
N SER A 288 -10.61 -39.12 -43.04
CA SER A 288 -9.94 -38.68 -44.27
C SER A 288 -9.48 -39.86 -45.12
N GLN A 289 -9.00 -40.93 -44.50
CA GLN A 289 -8.62 -42.16 -45.19
C GLN A 289 -9.85 -42.91 -45.75
N GLN A 290 -11.01 -42.80 -45.11
CA GLN A 290 -12.28 -43.36 -45.59
C GLN A 290 -12.92 -42.53 -46.72
N ARG A 291 -12.57 -41.23 -46.84
CA ARG A 291 -13.02 -40.32 -47.90
C ARG A 291 -12.22 -40.37 -49.19
N ILE A 292 -11.08 -41.05 -49.24
CA ILE A 292 -10.34 -41.28 -50.50
C ILE A 292 -11.03 -42.45 -51.21
N PRO A 293 -11.81 -42.23 -52.29
CA PRO A 293 -12.37 -43.34 -53.04
C PRO A 293 -11.20 -44.12 -53.64
N TYR A 294 -11.26 -45.44 -53.54
CA TYR A 294 -10.31 -46.36 -54.16
C TYR A 294 -10.24 -46.03 -55.66
N ARG A 295 -9.26 -45.22 -56.07
CA ARG A 295 -8.99 -44.95 -57.49
C ARG A 295 -8.54 -46.29 -58.06
N GLN A 296 -9.49 -46.98 -58.70
CA GLN A 296 -9.25 -48.27 -59.32
C GLN A 296 -8.03 -48.16 -60.22
N LYS A 297 -6.98 -48.92 -59.87
CA LYS A 297 -5.87 -49.21 -60.76
C LYS A 297 -6.45 -50.03 -61.91
N LYS A 298 -6.58 -49.41 -63.08
CA LYS A 298 -6.58 -50.12 -64.36
C LYS A 298 -5.15 -50.51 -64.71
#